data_AF-A0A7H0Y361-F1
#
_entry.id   AF-A0A7H0Y361-F1
#
_cell.length_a   1.000
_cell.length_b   1.000
_cell.length_c   1.000
_cell.angle_alpha   90.00
_cell.angle_beta   90.00
_cell.angle_gamma   90.00
#
_symmetry.space_group_name_H-M   'P 1'
#
loop_
_entity.id
_entity.type
_entity.pdbx_description
1 polymer ?
#
loop_
_entity_poly.entity_id
_entity_poly.type
_entity_poly.pdbx_seq_one_letter_code
_entity_poly.pdbx_strand_id
1 'polypeptide(L)'
;MFKFGTIGAFKQVRNNPRTKATIELRNGYVVIPDDATGLAPTAATPTQAKSTDVYVVYNIIDKPEIRNSADYKINIGEYVRAFKLADLVGLPVDLSYDTVKDDYAAINKNDVLVPCDDTDDTPSIKAKGKWKVSADPDYKVGIKVLEKTSFGEKGFYGIVIVRD
;
A
#
# COMPACT_ATOMS: atom_id res chain seq x y z
N MET A 1 -4.07 7.35 -0.05
CA MET A 1 -4.42 7.19 1.38
C MET A 1 -4.89 5.75 1.67
N PHE A 2 -4.68 5.24 2.90
CA PHE A 2 -5.15 3.92 3.35
C PHE A 2 -5.73 4.04 4.75
N LYS A 3 -6.74 3.22 5.08
CA LYS A 3 -7.40 3.21 6.39
C LYS A 3 -7.81 1.78 6.75
N PHE A 4 -7.58 1.41 8.01
CA PHE A 4 -8.09 0.16 8.56
C PHE A 4 -9.61 0.24 8.75
N GLY A 5 -10.36 -0.75 8.25
CA GLY A 5 -11.82 -0.79 8.36
C GLY A 5 -12.30 -1.10 9.78
N THR A 6 -11.46 -1.69 10.63
CA THR A 6 -11.77 -1.95 12.05
C THR A 6 -10.61 -1.58 12.96
N ILE A 7 -10.92 -1.19 14.20
CA ILE A 7 -9.92 -0.96 15.25
C ILE A 7 -9.18 -2.28 15.58
N GLY A 8 -9.86 -3.43 15.44
CA GLY A 8 -9.24 -4.75 15.64
C GLY A 8 -8.07 -4.99 14.68
N ALA A 9 -8.16 -4.54 13.43
CA ALA A 9 -7.07 -4.64 12.47
C ALA A 9 -5.82 -3.88 12.91
N PHE A 10 -5.98 -2.67 13.44
CA PHE A 10 -4.86 -1.85 13.91
C PHE A 10 -4.13 -2.46 15.13
N LYS A 11 -4.85 -3.20 15.99
CA LYS A 11 -4.27 -3.76 17.23
C LYS A 11 -3.38 -4.98 17.02
N GLN A 12 -3.63 -5.76 15.98
CA GLN A 12 -2.97 -7.06 15.76
C GLN A 12 -1.85 -7.02 14.72
N VAL A 13 -1.84 -6.01 13.85
CA VAL A 13 -0.88 -5.90 12.76
C VAL A 13 0.51 -5.51 13.27
N ARG A 14 1.54 -6.25 12.84
CA ARG A 14 2.92 -5.87 13.13
C ARG A 14 3.32 -4.65 12.31
N ASN A 15 3.98 -3.70 12.96
CA ASN A 15 4.61 -2.57 12.29
C ASN A 15 6.13 -2.67 12.39
N ASN A 16 6.82 -2.18 11.35
CA ASN A 16 8.24 -1.86 11.42
C ASN A 16 8.39 -0.33 11.34
N PRO A 17 8.64 0.36 12.47
CA PRO A 17 8.82 1.81 12.50
C PRO A 17 10.28 2.26 12.36
N ARG A 18 11.25 1.34 12.24
CA ARG A 18 12.69 1.65 12.35
C ARG A 18 13.34 1.97 11.00
N THR A 19 12.64 1.75 9.90
CA THR A 19 13.17 1.91 8.54
C THR A 19 12.81 3.27 7.96
N LYS A 20 13.65 3.76 7.04
CA LYS A 20 13.53 5.07 6.40
C LYS A 20 13.15 4.98 4.93
N ALA A 21 12.36 5.94 4.45
CA ALA A 21 11.91 5.98 3.06
C ALA A 21 13.09 6.16 2.09
N THR A 22 13.14 5.37 1.01
CA THR A 22 14.14 5.53 -0.06
C THR A 22 13.66 6.42 -1.21
N ILE A 23 12.34 6.58 -1.33
CA ILE A 23 11.67 7.47 -2.27
C ILE A 23 10.64 8.32 -1.50
N GLU A 24 10.04 9.33 -2.15
CA GLU A 24 8.87 9.98 -1.57
C GLU A 24 7.70 9.00 -1.50
N LEU A 25 7.17 8.79 -0.30
CA LEU A 25 6.08 7.85 -0.04
C LEU A 25 4.80 8.57 0.40
N ARG A 26 3.66 7.90 0.21
CA ARG A 26 2.35 8.34 0.69
C ARG A 26 1.70 7.22 1.48
N ASN A 27 0.79 7.58 2.39
CA ASN A 27 -0.01 6.59 3.10
C ASN A 27 -0.83 5.75 2.12
N GLY A 28 -0.71 4.43 2.24
CA GLY A 28 -1.26 3.43 1.34
C GLY A 28 -0.30 2.92 0.29
N TYR A 29 0.94 3.43 0.21
CA TYR A 29 1.96 2.82 -0.63
C TYR A 29 2.48 1.51 -0.02
N VAL A 30 3.06 0.65 -0.86
CA VAL A 30 3.67 -0.62 -0.48
C VAL A 30 5.19 -0.49 -0.45
N VAL A 31 5.80 -1.01 0.62
CA VAL A 31 7.24 -1.05 0.85
C VAL A 31 7.68 -2.41 1.37
N ILE A 32 8.98 -2.65 1.31
CA ILE A 32 9.66 -3.85 1.83
C ILE A 32 10.73 -3.37 2.82
N PRO A 33 10.36 -3.16 4.09
CA PRO A 33 11.29 -2.76 5.15
C PRO A 33 12.43 -3.76 5.30
N ASP A 34 13.66 -3.27 5.32
CA ASP A 34 14.87 -4.04 5.56
C ASP A 34 15.57 -3.52 6.83
N ASP A 35 15.54 -4.36 7.87
CA ASP A 35 16.15 -4.05 9.17
C ASP A 35 17.69 -4.02 9.10
N ALA A 36 18.32 -4.68 8.13
CA ALA A 36 19.77 -4.72 8.00
C ALA A 36 20.33 -3.39 7.49
N THR A 37 19.63 -2.78 6.53
CA THR A 37 20.00 -1.47 5.97
C THR A 37 19.31 -0.30 6.68
N GLY A 38 18.23 -0.55 7.41
CA GLY A 38 17.40 0.49 8.01
C GLY A 38 16.58 1.27 6.98
N LEU A 39 16.34 0.69 5.80
CA LEU A 39 15.64 1.32 4.68
C LEU A 39 14.31 0.62 4.38
N ALA A 40 13.38 1.36 3.77
CA ALA A 40 12.08 0.88 3.34
C ALA A 40 11.89 1.13 1.84
N PRO A 41 12.58 0.36 0.97
CA PRO A 41 12.41 0.44 -0.47
C PRO A 41 11.03 -0.04 -0.94
N THR A 42 10.63 0.39 -2.14
CA THR A 42 9.56 -0.26 -2.91
C THR A 42 10.06 -1.59 -3.48
N ALA A 43 9.16 -2.44 -3.97
CA ALA A 43 9.55 -3.69 -4.60
C ALA A 43 10.32 -3.41 -5.90
N ALA A 44 11.62 -3.71 -5.94
CA ALA A 44 12.44 -3.48 -7.13
C ALA A 44 12.21 -4.53 -8.23
N THR A 45 11.67 -5.70 -7.85
CA THR A 45 11.45 -6.84 -8.74
C THR A 45 10.06 -7.46 -8.56
N PRO A 46 9.52 -8.16 -9.57
CA PRO A 46 8.27 -8.89 -9.44
C PRO A 46 8.29 -9.92 -8.30
N THR A 47 9.43 -10.61 -8.08
CA THR A 47 9.59 -11.58 -6.98
C THR A 47 9.36 -10.93 -5.62
N GLN A 48 9.88 -9.71 -5.44
CA GLN A 48 9.68 -8.95 -4.22
C GLN A 48 8.22 -8.52 -4.03
N ALA A 49 7.56 -8.05 -5.10
CA ALA A 49 6.15 -7.65 -5.06
C ALA A 49 5.20 -8.83 -4.83
N LYS A 50 5.59 -10.03 -5.27
CA LYS A 50 4.85 -11.29 -5.09
C LYS A 50 5.02 -11.92 -3.70
N SER A 51 5.96 -11.44 -2.89
CA SER A 51 6.27 -12.00 -1.56
C SER A 51 5.14 -11.82 -0.54
N THR A 52 5.13 -12.66 0.50
CA THR A 52 4.30 -12.47 1.70
C THR A 52 4.76 -11.32 2.59
N ASP A 53 6.02 -10.91 2.45
CA ASP A 53 6.65 -9.87 3.29
C ASP A 53 6.55 -8.48 2.68
N VAL A 54 5.33 -8.11 2.27
CA VAL A 54 4.99 -6.77 1.79
C VAL A 54 4.26 -5.98 2.88
N TYR A 55 4.55 -4.68 2.95
CA TYR A 55 4.05 -3.80 4.01
C TYR A 55 3.37 -2.57 3.42
N VAL A 56 2.29 -2.12 4.04
CA VAL A 56 1.60 -0.88 3.68
C VAL A 56 2.06 0.27 4.58
N VAL A 57 2.31 1.42 3.97
CA VAL A 57 2.72 2.64 4.66
C VAL A 57 1.51 3.33 5.30
N TYR A 58 1.59 3.60 6.60
CA TYR A 58 0.56 4.37 7.31
C TYR A 58 1.18 5.20 8.45
N ASN A 59 1.78 6.33 8.09
CA ASN A 59 2.33 7.30 9.06
C ASN A 59 1.24 8.15 9.70
N ILE A 60 1.55 8.66 10.90
CA ILE A 60 0.73 9.71 11.52
C ILE A 60 0.95 10.99 10.73
N ILE A 61 -0.16 11.67 10.43
CA ILE A 61 -0.16 12.96 9.78
C ILE A 61 0.04 14.01 10.89
N ASP A 62 1.27 14.49 11.07
CA ASP A 62 1.69 15.31 12.22
C ASP A 62 2.39 16.63 11.83
N LYS A 63 2.52 16.91 10.53
CA LYS A 63 3.16 18.15 10.04
C LYS A 63 2.19 19.34 10.18
N PRO A 64 2.59 20.47 10.78
CA PRO A 64 1.69 21.60 10.98
C PRO A 64 1.36 22.39 9.70
N GLU A 65 2.16 22.27 8.64
CA GLU A 65 2.01 23.08 7.40
C GLU A 65 1.05 22.49 6.36
N ILE A 66 0.50 21.28 6.57
CA ILE A 66 -0.38 20.63 5.60
C ILE A 66 -1.83 21.11 5.74
N ARG A 67 -2.40 21.60 4.64
CA ARG A 67 -3.80 22.08 4.59
C ARG A 67 -4.81 20.94 4.48
N ASN A 68 -4.40 19.82 3.92
CA ASN A 68 -5.21 18.62 3.79
C ASN A 68 -4.31 17.38 3.90
N SER A 69 -4.94 16.24 4.17
CA SER A 69 -4.27 14.94 4.30
C SER A 69 -3.77 14.36 2.97
N ALA A 70 -4.19 14.91 1.83
CA ALA A 70 -3.70 14.49 0.51
C ALA A 70 -2.34 15.11 0.18
N ASP A 71 -1.99 16.24 0.78
CA ASP A 71 -0.68 16.90 0.64
C ASP A 71 0.41 16.23 1.49
N TYR A 72 0.02 15.35 2.43
CA TYR A 72 0.96 14.65 3.26
C TYR A 72 1.81 13.67 2.44
N LYS A 73 3.12 13.85 2.54
CA LYS A 73 4.14 12.95 2.01
C LYS A 73 5.21 12.68 3.06
N ILE A 74 5.76 11.48 2.97
CA ILE A 74 6.92 11.03 3.74
C ILE A 74 8.12 11.26 2.82
N ASN A 75 9.00 12.17 3.21
CA ASN A 75 10.16 12.53 2.41
C ASN A 75 11.23 11.42 2.50
N ILE A 76 12.14 11.41 1.52
CA ILE A 76 13.30 10.51 1.53
C ILE A 76 14.08 10.70 2.84
N GLY A 77 14.42 9.59 3.50
CA GLY A 77 15.14 9.60 4.78
C GLY A 77 14.26 9.77 6.03
N GLU A 78 12.97 10.07 5.89
CA GLU A 78 12.02 10.07 7.03
C GLU A 78 11.64 8.64 7.42
N TYR A 79 11.31 8.44 8.71
CA TYR A 79 10.88 7.13 9.22
C TYR A 79 9.51 6.74 8.69
N VAL A 80 9.36 5.47 8.36
CA VAL A 80 8.15 4.89 7.80
C VAL A 80 7.50 3.98 8.83
N ARG A 81 6.19 4.13 9.04
CA ARG A 81 5.35 3.14 9.73
C ARG A 81 4.84 2.16 8.69
N ALA A 82 5.57 1.05 8.54
CA ALA A 82 5.23 0.00 7.59
C ALA A 82 4.47 -1.12 8.31
N PHE A 83 3.23 -1.37 7.94
CA PHE A 83 2.36 -2.40 8.52
C PHE A 83 2.32 -3.65 7.66
N LYS A 84 2.56 -4.83 8.24
CA LYS A 84 2.64 -6.08 7.47
C LYS A 84 1.27 -6.45 6.92
N LEU A 85 1.15 -6.58 5.59
CA LEU A 85 -0.15 -6.85 4.96
C LEU A 85 -0.65 -8.27 5.26
N ALA A 86 0.24 -9.27 5.38
CA ALA A 86 -0.15 -10.64 5.70
C ALA A 86 -0.89 -10.77 7.05
N ASP A 87 -0.63 -9.87 8.01
CA ASP A 87 -1.31 -9.86 9.32
C ASP A 87 -2.72 -9.26 9.24
N LEU A 88 -3.08 -8.65 8.11
CA LEU A 88 -4.39 -8.05 7.87
C LEU A 88 -5.35 -8.99 7.14
N VAL A 89 -4.95 -10.24 6.88
CA VAL A 89 -5.75 -11.21 6.15
C VAL A 89 -7.18 -11.33 6.71
N GLY A 90 -8.16 -11.26 5.82
CA GLY A 90 -9.58 -11.32 6.19
C GLY A 90 -10.15 -10.04 6.81
N LEU A 91 -9.35 -8.98 6.96
CA LEU A 91 -9.79 -7.72 7.55
C LEU A 91 -10.15 -6.69 6.48
N PRO A 92 -11.19 -5.88 6.72
CA PRO A 92 -11.59 -4.85 5.78
C PRO A 92 -10.65 -3.64 5.83
N VAL A 93 -10.42 -3.04 4.67
CA VAL A 93 -9.57 -1.85 4.48
C VAL A 93 -10.20 -0.91 3.46
N ASP A 94 -9.96 0.39 3.65
CA ASP A 94 -10.28 1.45 2.69
C ASP A 94 -8.99 1.94 2.04
N LEU A 95 -8.98 2.03 0.72
CA LEU A 95 -7.86 2.51 -0.08
C LEU A 95 -8.34 3.63 -1.00
N SER A 96 -7.59 4.73 -1.07
CA SER A 96 -7.88 5.82 -2.00
C SER A 96 -7.19 5.57 -3.35
N TYR A 97 -7.86 5.98 -4.43
CA TYR A 97 -7.47 5.75 -5.82
C TYR A 97 -6.10 6.34 -6.17
N ASP A 98 -5.68 7.40 -5.50
CA ASP A 98 -4.35 8.02 -5.63
C ASP A 98 -3.19 7.01 -5.47
N THR A 99 -3.42 5.92 -4.73
CA THR A 99 -2.45 4.84 -4.48
C THR A 99 -2.50 3.71 -5.50
N VAL A 100 -3.41 3.75 -6.46
CA VAL A 100 -3.56 2.74 -7.51
C VAL A 100 -3.02 3.30 -8.83
N LYS A 101 -2.39 2.43 -9.63
CA LYS A 101 -1.84 2.76 -10.95
C LYS A 101 -2.89 2.70 -12.05
N ASP A 102 -3.71 1.65 -12.03
CA ASP A 102 -4.69 1.39 -13.08
C ASP A 102 -5.85 2.37 -13.04
N ASP A 103 -6.55 2.53 -14.16
CA ASP A 103 -7.65 3.49 -14.27
C ASP A 103 -8.84 3.13 -13.37
N TYR A 104 -9.39 4.13 -12.70
CA TYR A 104 -10.52 3.97 -11.77
C TYR A 104 -11.75 3.34 -12.45
N ALA A 105 -12.00 3.65 -13.72
CA ALA A 105 -13.14 3.10 -14.45
C ALA A 105 -12.95 1.60 -14.77
N ALA A 106 -11.71 1.14 -14.92
CA ALA A 106 -11.37 -0.24 -15.26
C ALA A 106 -11.40 -1.20 -14.05
N ILE A 107 -11.29 -0.67 -12.82
CA ILE A 107 -11.32 -1.46 -11.60
C ILE A 107 -12.77 -1.82 -11.25
N ASN A 108 -13.04 -3.10 -11.03
CA ASN A 108 -14.36 -3.65 -10.78
C ASN A 108 -14.44 -4.37 -9.42
N LYS A 109 -15.67 -4.66 -9.00
CA LYS A 109 -15.91 -5.52 -7.85
C LYS A 109 -15.33 -6.91 -8.12
N ASN A 110 -14.67 -7.49 -7.12
CA ASN A 110 -13.91 -8.74 -7.12
C ASN A 110 -12.53 -8.68 -7.78
N ASP A 111 -12.11 -7.56 -8.38
CA ASP A 111 -10.72 -7.40 -8.80
C ASP A 111 -9.79 -7.47 -7.59
N VAL A 112 -8.57 -7.93 -7.83
CA VAL A 112 -7.54 -8.00 -6.79
C VAL A 112 -6.46 -6.99 -7.09
N LEU A 113 -6.30 -6.06 -6.17
CA LEU A 113 -5.21 -5.11 -6.12
C LEU A 113 -3.99 -5.80 -5.50
N VAL A 114 -2.89 -5.84 -6.24
CA VAL A 114 -1.61 -6.39 -5.83
C VAL A 114 -0.53 -5.29 -5.87
N PRO A 115 0.57 -5.43 -5.12
CA PRO A 115 1.66 -4.47 -5.17
C PRO A 115 2.25 -4.35 -6.58
N CYS A 116 2.55 -3.13 -7.00
CA CYS A 116 3.43 -2.90 -8.14
C CYS A 116 4.89 -3.19 -7.76
N ASP A 117 5.69 -3.52 -8.76
CA ASP A 117 7.14 -3.49 -8.70
C ASP A 117 7.70 -2.37 -9.60
N ASP A 118 8.97 -2.03 -9.42
CA ASP A 118 9.62 -0.93 -10.13
C ASP A 118 9.68 -1.14 -11.67
N THR A 119 9.44 -2.35 -12.19
CA THR A 119 9.36 -2.59 -13.65
C THR A 119 8.00 -2.22 -14.26
N ASP A 120 6.97 -2.02 -13.43
CA ASP A 120 5.65 -1.56 -13.86
C ASP A 120 5.65 -0.09 -14.34
N ASP A 121 6.72 0.65 -14.09
CA ASP A 121 6.86 2.09 -14.34
C ASP A 121 7.10 2.49 -15.81
N THR A 122 6.91 1.59 -16.77
CA THR A 122 7.20 1.94 -18.18
C THR A 122 5.98 2.59 -18.84
N PRO A 123 5.97 3.90 -19.20
CA PRO A 123 7.05 4.89 -19.22
C PRO A 123 6.93 6.03 -18.17
N SER A 124 6.19 5.87 -17.06
CA SER A 124 6.06 6.88 -16.02
C SER A 124 6.26 6.30 -14.62
N ILE A 125 6.96 7.04 -13.74
CA ILE A 125 7.23 6.77 -12.30
C ILE A 125 5.93 6.83 -11.46
N LYS A 126 4.84 6.24 -11.97
CA LYS A 126 3.51 6.29 -11.37
C LYS A 126 3.16 5.02 -10.62
N ALA A 127 3.93 3.95 -10.77
CA ALA A 127 3.65 2.64 -10.20
C ALA A 127 4.44 2.35 -8.91
N LYS A 128 5.58 3.02 -8.65
CA LYS A 128 6.37 2.73 -7.43
C LYS A 128 5.55 2.82 -6.16
N GLY A 129 5.54 1.71 -5.42
CA GLY A 129 4.79 1.58 -4.18
C GLY A 129 3.28 1.65 -4.35
N LYS A 130 2.75 1.71 -5.56
CA LYS A 130 1.30 1.70 -5.82
C LYS A 130 0.78 0.28 -5.93
N TRP A 131 -0.54 0.20 -6.10
CA TRP A 131 -1.26 -1.03 -6.38
C TRP A 131 -1.63 -1.11 -7.87
N LYS A 132 -1.78 -2.32 -8.39
CA LYS A 132 -2.33 -2.64 -9.71
C LYS A 132 -3.30 -3.81 -9.61
N VAL A 133 -4.25 -3.90 -10.52
CA VAL A 133 -5.11 -5.06 -10.71
C VAL A 133 -4.29 -6.18 -11.32
N SER A 134 -4.35 -7.36 -10.72
CA SER A 134 -3.76 -8.57 -11.31
C SER A 134 -4.52 -9.83 -10.91
N ALA A 135 -4.71 -10.71 -11.89
CA ALA A 135 -5.19 -12.07 -11.69
C ALA A 135 -4.06 -13.08 -11.46
N ASP A 136 -2.80 -12.65 -11.53
CA ASP A 136 -1.64 -13.52 -11.33
C ASP A 136 -1.66 -14.13 -9.92
N PRO A 137 -1.76 -15.47 -9.78
CA PRO A 137 -1.86 -16.14 -8.50
C PRO A 137 -0.57 -16.07 -7.68
N ASP A 138 0.57 -15.76 -8.29
CA ASP A 138 1.86 -15.74 -7.60
C ASP A 138 1.96 -14.60 -6.58
N TYR A 139 1.13 -13.56 -6.71
CA TYR A 139 1.04 -12.51 -5.68
C TYR A 139 0.40 -13.07 -4.43
N LYS A 140 1.23 -13.33 -3.42
CA LYS A 140 0.79 -13.97 -2.17
C LYS A 140 -0.08 -13.09 -1.31
N VAL A 141 -0.04 -11.77 -1.47
CA VAL A 141 -0.88 -10.83 -0.72
C VAL A 141 -1.51 -9.82 -1.67
N GLY A 142 -2.78 -9.48 -1.44
CA GLY A 142 -3.50 -8.47 -2.18
C GLY A 142 -4.74 -7.98 -1.46
N ILE A 143 -5.46 -7.05 -2.08
CA ILE A 143 -6.72 -6.52 -1.59
C ILE A 143 -7.80 -6.85 -2.62
N LYS A 144 -8.76 -7.68 -2.24
CA LYS A 144 -9.93 -7.94 -3.08
C LYS A 144 -10.92 -6.80 -2.93
N VAL A 145 -11.24 -6.13 -4.03
CA VAL A 145 -12.19 -5.02 -4.09
C VAL A 145 -13.61 -5.55 -3.88
N LEU A 146 -14.32 -5.00 -2.89
CA LEU A 146 -15.70 -5.34 -2.59
C LEU A 146 -16.67 -4.29 -3.14
N GLU A 147 -16.29 -3.02 -3.08
CA GLU A 147 -17.07 -1.90 -3.62
C GLU A 147 -16.20 -0.66 -3.88
N LYS A 148 -16.72 0.25 -4.71
CA LYS A 148 -16.16 1.60 -4.92
C LYS A 148 -16.72 2.54 -3.87
N THR A 149 -15.88 3.44 -3.36
CA THR A 149 -16.24 4.40 -2.31
C THR A 149 -15.81 5.81 -2.69
N SER A 150 -16.26 6.80 -1.92
CA SER A 150 -15.81 8.20 -2.03
C SER A 150 -14.60 8.50 -1.13
N PHE A 151 -13.90 7.48 -0.62
CA PHE A 151 -12.75 7.67 0.25
C PHE A 151 -11.59 8.31 -0.52
N GLY A 152 -11.13 9.49 -0.08
CA GLY A 152 -10.12 10.27 -0.83
C GLY A 152 -10.64 10.77 -2.18
N GLU A 153 -11.91 11.21 -2.23
CA GLU A 153 -12.69 11.55 -3.43
C GLU A 153 -13.11 10.33 -4.26
N LYS A 154 -12.16 9.43 -4.54
CA LYS A 154 -12.40 8.14 -5.20
C LYS A 154 -11.60 7.06 -4.48
N GLY A 155 -12.27 5.99 -4.10
CA GLY A 155 -11.63 4.92 -3.34
C GLY A 155 -12.27 3.57 -3.53
N PHE A 156 -11.74 2.61 -2.78
CA PHE A 156 -12.13 1.22 -2.80
C PHE A 156 -12.24 0.74 -1.35
N TYR A 157 -13.32 0.01 -1.08
CA TYR A 157 -13.42 -0.81 0.12
C TYR A 157 -13.15 -2.26 -0.27
N GLY A 158 -12.28 -2.91 0.48
CA GLY A 158 -11.81 -4.24 0.15
C GLY A 158 -11.45 -5.06 1.37
N ILE A 159 -11.13 -6.32 1.12
CA ILE A 159 -10.65 -7.26 2.14
C ILE A 159 -9.24 -7.72 1.75
N VAL A 160 -8.32 -7.71 2.71
CA VAL A 160 -6.97 -8.22 2.46
C VAL A 160 -7.04 -9.74 2.33
N ILE A 161 -6.40 -10.27 1.29
CA ILE A 161 -6.33 -11.70 1.01
C ILE A 161 -4.87 -12.15 1.03
N VAL A 162 -4.66 -13.38 1.50
CA VAL A 162 -3.41 -14.13 1.33
C VAL A 162 -3.74 -15.32 0.43
N ARG A 163 -2.89 -15.58 -0.56
CA ARG A 163 -3.03 -16.67 -1.53
C ARG A 163 -1.93 -17.70 -1.27
N ASP A 164 -2.30 -18.97 -1.32
CA ASP A 164 -1.39 -20.11 -1.13
C ASP A 164 -0.40 -20.27 -2.29
#